data_AF-D3FDG8-F1
#
_entry.id   AF-D3FDG8-F1
#
_cell.length_a   1.000
_cell.length_b   1.000
_cell.length_c   1.000
_cell.angle_alpha   90.00
_cell.angle_beta   90.00
_cell.angle_gamma   90.00
#
_symmetry.space_group_name_H-M   'P 1'
#
loop_
_entity.id
_entity.type
_entity.pdbx_description
1 polymer ?
#
loop_
_entity_poly.entity_id
_entity_poly.type
_entity_poly.pdbx_seq_one_letter_code
_entity_poly.pdbx_strand_id
1 'polypeptide(L)'
;MARGRSTCILALTLTLTLLSAAAASAATQTVTRTFGPIKIGGYEVRQESSFGAPTAGVDGYVTDMRVNVVDRAGRPLPISRVMLHHIVFLNAGNAARPRRDKTCGTFTMWNSRDTLPALAERFYAAGEERAEMHLPPGYGYPVERDDTWLLTWMLMNHRQLPDEAYIQYEMTVATGVQLQEVTPYWLDVVNCMTDPIYNVPGGERTGALHTRSGEWTIPAAGRMVAGSGHVHGGGQSLSITQPTCQDREVARFLPTWGSPRHPFYNVRPILHEPGPINVTTMESPTGIPVAAGSKLKLNSTYDAALPHTRVMGISVVYVAPDPAVTDPCAPLPRDATYSPRPPGRATPPRFTVPLTGLDPDSGRAVTIAKPPGRRVALRSGATVNVSRFSFSRPNIALRKGSSLRWRFDDGGEIHNVTLASGPLGFGSKNLDRGTFTQRFTRTGTYRIFCGLHPVAMTESIVVR
;
A
#
# COMPACT_ATOMS: atom_id res chain seq x y z
N MET A 1 4.46 -95.09 45.39
CA MET A 1 4.08 -94.65 44.04
C MET A 1 3.49 -93.26 44.12
N ALA A 2 4.15 -92.29 43.49
CA ALA A 2 3.89 -90.87 43.59
C ALA A 2 2.88 -90.39 42.52
N ARG A 3 2.08 -89.36 42.83
CA ARG A 3 1.45 -88.48 41.85
C ARG A 3 1.75 -87.04 42.23
N GLY A 4 2.58 -86.39 41.41
CA GLY A 4 2.90 -84.96 41.48
C GLY A 4 2.03 -84.15 40.51
N ARG A 5 1.63 -82.96 40.94
CA ARG A 5 0.89 -81.93 40.19
C ARG A 5 1.83 -81.18 39.25
N SER A 6 1.36 -80.79 38.07
CA SER A 6 2.03 -79.80 37.22
C SER A 6 1.03 -78.72 36.78
N THR A 7 1.34 -77.49 37.18
CA THR A 7 0.68 -76.23 36.82
C THR A 7 1.34 -75.65 35.57
N CYS A 8 0.55 -75.32 34.54
CA CYS A 8 1.01 -74.55 33.38
C CYS A 8 0.92 -73.04 33.68
N ILE A 9 2.03 -72.32 33.49
CA ILE A 9 2.10 -70.86 33.52
C ILE A 9 2.16 -70.36 32.07
N LEU A 10 1.22 -69.50 31.68
CA LEU A 10 1.19 -68.80 30.40
C LEU A 10 2.05 -67.53 30.51
N ALA A 11 3.10 -67.40 29.70
CA ALA A 11 3.90 -66.19 29.60
C ALA A 11 3.37 -65.30 28.46
N LEU A 12 2.90 -64.10 28.80
CA LEU A 12 2.47 -63.08 27.84
C LEU A 12 3.66 -62.14 27.56
N THR A 13 4.25 -62.22 26.36
CA THR A 13 5.32 -61.31 25.93
C THR A 13 4.72 -60.03 25.35
N LEU A 14 4.91 -58.91 26.04
CA LEU A 14 4.52 -57.57 25.61
C LEU A 14 5.66 -56.96 24.75
N THR A 15 5.50 -56.92 23.44
CA THR A 15 6.42 -56.20 22.54
C THR A 15 6.12 -54.71 22.57
N LEU A 16 6.97 -53.93 23.22
CA LEU A 16 6.93 -52.47 23.26
C LEU A 16 7.58 -51.92 21.97
N THR A 17 6.78 -51.58 20.96
CA THR A 17 7.25 -50.84 19.79
C THR A 17 7.52 -49.38 20.18
N LEU A 18 8.79 -49.07 20.43
CA LEU A 18 9.29 -47.68 20.52
C LEU A 18 9.17 -47.03 19.13
N LEU A 19 8.09 -46.28 18.91
CA LEU A 19 8.04 -45.30 17.83
C LEU A 19 8.95 -44.14 18.22
N SER A 20 10.14 -44.11 17.65
CA SER A 20 11.01 -42.93 17.64
C SER A 20 10.28 -41.82 16.88
N ALA A 21 9.57 -40.94 17.59
CA ALA A 21 9.14 -39.67 17.03
C ALA A 21 10.40 -38.89 16.66
N ALA A 22 10.74 -38.84 15.37
CA ALA A 22 11.78 -37.95 14.89
C ALA A 22 11.36 -36.53 15.30
N ALA A 23 12.14 -35.90 16.19
CA ALA A 23 11.92 -34.51 16.54
C ALA A 23 11.94 -33.72 15.23
N ALA A 24 10.84 -33.06 14.90
CA ALA A 24 10.79 -32.15 13.77
C ALA A 24 11.89 -31.10 14.00
N SER A 25 12.97 -31.16 13.21
CA SER A 25 14.05 -30.21 13.33
C SER A 25 13.51 -28.84 12.96
N ALA A 26 13.70 -27.86 13.85
CA ALA A 26 13.54 -26.46 13.54
C ALA A 26 14.26 -26.15 12.22
N ALA A 27 13.54 -25.66 11.23
CA ALA A 27 14.09 -25.35 9.92
C ALA A 27 13.54 -24.02 9.41
N THR A 28 14.45 -23.12 9.07
CA THR A 28 14.14 -21.91 8.32
C THR A 28 14.38 -22.19 6.85
N GLN A 29 13.39 -21.88 6.01
CA GLN A 29 13.50 -22.04 4.56
C GLN A 29 13.11 -20.77 3.82
N THR A 30 13.81 -20.49 2.73
CA THR A 30 13.45 -19.43 1.80
C THR A 30 12.52 -19.99 0.73
N VAL A 31 11.34 -19.40 0.60
CA VAL A 31 10.31 -19.78 -0.37
C VAL A 31 10.10 -18.65 -1.37
N THR A 32 10.36 -18.91 -2.64
CA THR A 32 10.04 -17.98 -3.73
C THR A 32 8.75 -18.39 -4.43
N ARG A 33 7.87 -17.43 -4.66
CA ARG A 33 6.60 -17.60 -5.37
C ARG A 33 6.46 -16.54 -6.45
N THR A 34 5.63 -16.85 -7.46
CA THR A 34 5.42 -15.96 -8.60
C THR A 34 3.96 -15.98 -9.01
N PHE A 35 3.39 -14.79 -9.16
CA PHE A 35 2.03 -14.55 -9.61
C PHE A 35 2.05 -13.87 -10.98
N GLY A 36 1.26 -14.38 -11.93
CA GLY A 36 1.21 -13.93 -13.32
C GLY A 36 0.98 -15.08 -14.30
N PRO A 37 1.02 -14.83 -15.61
CA PRO A 37 1.44 -13.58 -16.26
C PRO A 37 0.43 -12.43 -16.10
N ILE A 38 0.95 -11.22 -15.93
CA ILE A 38 0.16 -9.97 -15.95
C ILE A 38 0.44 -9.25 -17.26
N LYS A 39 -0.60 -9.07 -18.08
CA LYS A 39 -0.52 -8.28 -19.32
C LYS A 39 -0.81 -6.82 -19.02
N ILE A 40 0.01 -5.89 -19.48
CA ILE A 40 -0.21 -4.46 -19.23
C ILE A 40 -0.06 -3.68 -20.55
N GLY A 41 -1.06 -2.90 -20.92
CA GLY A 41 -1.08 -2.06 -22.10
C GLY A 41 0.01 -0.98 -22.08
N GLY A 42 0.28 -0.40 -23.25
CA GLY A 42 1.24 0.69 -23.37
C GLY A 42 0.83 1.89 -22.54
N TYR A 43 1.74 2.40 -21.71
CA TYR A 43 1.49 3.51 -20.78
C TYR A 43 0.32 3.32 -19.81
N GLU A 44 -0.15 2.09 -19.62
CA GLU A 44 -1.28 1.76 -18.74
C GLU A 44 -0.87 1.88 -17.28
N VAL A 45 -1.80 2.39 -16.46
CA VAL A 45 -1.78 2.29 -14.99
C VAL A 45 -2.83 1.27 -14.61
N ARG A 46 -2.42 0.01 -14.43
CA ARG A 46 -3.34 -1.10 -14.15
C ARG A 46 -3.46 -1.32 -12.65
N GLN A 47 -4.69 -1.26 -12.15
CA GLN A 47 -5.06 -1.49 -10.74
C GLN A 47 -6.00 -2.69 -10.66
N GLU A 48 -5.71 -3.63 -9.76
CA GLU A 48 -6.50 -4.85 -9.65
C GLU A 48 -6.46 -5.47 -8.27
N SER A 49 -7.55 -6.16 -7.92
CA SER A 49 -7.57 -7.13 -6.82
C SER A 49 -7.69 -8.54 -7.42
N SER A 50 -6.69 -9.39 -7.18
CA SER A 50 -6.58 -10.72 -7.75
C SER A 50 -6.58 -11.80 -6.66
N PHE A 51 -7.15 -12.95 -6.98
CA PHE A 51 -7.23 -14.11 -6.10
C PHE A 51 -6.21 -15.19 -6.51
N GLY A 52 -5.91 -16.10 -5.59
CA GLY A 52 -5.10 -17.29 -5.89
C GLY A 52 -3.62 -17.01 -6.00
N ALA A 53 -3.11 -16.03 -5.24
CA ALA A 53 -1.67 -15.83 -5.13
C ALA A 53 -1.04 -17.05 -4.42
N PRO A 54 0.04 -17.66 -4.97
CA PRO A 54 0.66 -18.82 -4.33
C PRO A 54 1.14 -18.55 -2.91
N THR A 55 0.78 -19.37 -1.94
CA THR A 55 1.19 -19.19 -0.54
C THR A 55 2.57 -19.79 -0.27
N ALA A 56 3.03 -19.72 0.98
CA ALA A 56 4.21 -20.46 1.42
C ALA A 56 4.11 -21.97 1.11
N GLY A 57 2.91 -22.56 1.17
CA GLY A 57 2.69 -23.98 0.91
C GLY A 57 3.21 -24.90 2.02
N VAL A 58 3.44 -24.34 3.21
CA VAL A 58 3.86 -25.05 4.43
C VAL A 58 3.21 -24.38 5.63
N ASP A 59 3.04 -25.13 6.72
CA ASP A 59 2.61 -24.59 8.00
C ASP A 59 3.83 -24.00 8.72
N GLY A 60 3.71 -22.81 9.28
CA GLY A 60 4.81 -22.17 10.00
C GLY A 60 4.62 -20.67 10.17
N TYR A 61 5.75 -19.95 10.18
CA TYR A 61 5.79 -18.52 10.45
C TYR A 61 6.61 -17.77 9.42
N VAL A 62 6.01 -16.80 8.73
CA VAL A 62 6.79 -15.89 7.88
C VAL A 62 7.47 -14.86 8.78
N THR A 63 8.79 -14.80 8.75
CA THR A 63 9.60 -13.84 9.52
C THR A 63 10.08 -12.68 8.66
N ASP A 64 10.28 -12.94 7.36
CA ASP A 64 10.74 -11.97 6.38
C ASP A 64 9.97 -12.11 5.08
N MET A 65 9.65 -11.00 4.42
CA MET A 65 9.01 -11.01 3.12
C MET A 65 9.37 -9.79 2.29
N ARG A 66 9.69 -10.02 1.01
CA ARG A 66 10.00 -8.99 0.02
C ARG A 66 9.39 -9.32 -1.34
N VAL A 67 9.09 -8.29 -2.13
CA VAL A 67 8.44 -8.42 -3.43
C VAL A 67 9.15 -7.62 -4.51
N ASN A 68 9.18 -8.19 -5.72
CA ASN A 68 9.71 -7.59 -6.93
C ASN A 68 8.77 -7.83 -8.11
N VAL A 69 8.92 -6.98 -9.13
CA VAL A 69 8.33 -7.22 -10.45
C VAL A 69 9.42 -7.76 -11.37
N VAL A 70 9.15 -8.89 -12.01
CA VAL A 70 10.12 -9.65 -12.81
C VAL A 70 9.57 -9.99 -14.19
N ASP A 71 10.46 -10.33 -15.12
CA ASP A 71 10.09 -10.93 -16.40
C ASP A 71 9.80 -12.43 -16.27
N ARG A 72 9.44 -13.08 -17.38
CA ARG A 72 9.16 -14.53 -17.42
C ARG A 72 10.34 -15.41 -16.94
N ALA A 73 11.57 -14.92 -17.07
CA ALA A 73 12.76 -15.63 -16.63
C ALA A 73 13.11 -15.34 -15.15
N GLY A 74 12.28 -14.58 -14.43
CA GLY A 74 12.51 -14.21 -13.03
C GLY A 74 13.50 -13.05 -12.85
N ARG A 75 13.87 -12.33 -13.92
CA ARG A 75 14.80 -11.19 -13.81
C ARG A 75 14.03 -9.93 -13.41
N PRO A 76 14.49 -9.16 -12.41
CA PRO A 76 13.86 -7.90 -12.03
C PRO A 76 13.67 -6.95 -13.21
N LEU A 77 12.47 -6.41 -13.36
CA LEU A 77 12.18 -5.37 -14.34
C LEU A 77 12.63 -4.01 -13.79
N PRO A 78 13.33 -3.19 -14.59
CA PRO A 78 13.60 -1.82 -14.20
C PRO A 78 12.29 -1.04 -14.18
N ILE A 79 12.20 -0.09 -13.24
CA ILE A 79 11.04 0.81 -13.10
C ILE A 79 10.75 1.58 -14.40
N SER A 80 11.77 1.87 -15.22
CA SER A 80 11.58 2.50 -16.54
C SER A 80 10.86 1.64 -17.58
N ARG A 81 10.60 0.36 -17.28
CA ARG A 81 9.80 -0.55 -18.11
C ARG A 81 8.44 -0.80 -17.46
N VAL A 82 8.42 -1.53 -16.34
CA VAL A 82 7.22 -1.78 -15.54
C VAL A 82 7.55 -1.52 -14.09
N MET A 83 6.75 -0.68 -13.46
CA MET A 83 6.94 -0.21 -12.10
C MET A 83 5.91 -0.85 -11.18
N LEU A 84 6.38 -1.38 -10.05
CA LEU A 84 5.52 -1.64 -8.90
C LEU A 84 5.22 -0.30 -8.24
N HIS A 85 3.96 0.13 -8.31
CA HIS A 85 3.54 1.37 -7.67
C HIS A 85 3.10 1.12 -6.22
N HIS A 86 2.22 0.13 -6.03
CA HIS A 86 1.96 -0.49 -4.73
C HIS A 86 1.38 -1.89 -4.86
N ILE A 87 1.57 -2.71 -3.83
CA ILE A 87 0.97 -4.02 -3.65
C ILE A 87 0.64 -4.26 -2.18
N VAL A 88 -0.47 -4.94 -1.95
CA VAL A 88 -0.92 -5.41 -0.65
C VAL A 88 -1.23 -6.89 -0.74
N PHE A 89 -0.67 -7.68 0.16
CA PHE A 89 -0.96 -9.08 0.36
C PHE A 89 -2.03 -9.22 1.42
N LEU A 90 -3.06 -10.00 1.10
CA LEU A 90 -4.15 -10.31 2.01
C LEU A 90 -4.24 -11.82 2.21
N ASN A 91 -4.37 -12.27 3.46
CA ASN A 91 -4.58 -13.66 3.81
C ASN A 91 -6.02 -13.87 4.27
N ALA A 92 -6.79 -14.68 3.53
CA ALA A 92 -8.15 -15.07 3.91
C ALA A 92 -8.16 -16.27 4.87
N GLY A 93 -7.01 -16.89 5.12
CA GLY A 93 -6.89 -18.13 5.88
C GLY A 93 -7.40 -19.33 5.09
N ASN A 94 -7.81 -20.37 5.82
CA ASN A 94 -8.46 -21.55 5.28
C ASN A 94 -9.82 -21.77 5.98
N ALA A 95 -10.52 -22.85 5.62
CA ALA A 95 -11.84 -23.15 6.20
C ALA A 95 -11.80 -23.38 7.73
N ALA A 96 -10.70 -23.91 8.26
CA ALA A 96 -10.53 -24.18 9.68
C ALA A 96 -10.12 -22.93 10.48
N ARG A 97 -9.38 -22.02 9.85
CA ARG A 97 -8.81 -20.80 10.45
C ARG A 97 -9.03 -19.60 9.53
N PRO A 98 -10.28 -19.13 9.37
CA PRO A 98 -10.57 -17.98 8.53
C PRO A 98 -9.93 -16.71 9.13
N ARG A 99 -9.33 -15.89 8.27
CA ARG A 99 -8.75 -14.61 8.65
C ARG A 99 -9.62 -13.45 8.18
N ARG A 100 -9.58 -12.35 8.91
CA ARG A 100 -10.34 -11.13 8.61
C ARG A 100 -9.49 -9.92 8.95
N ASP A 101 -9.69 -8.85 8.19
CA ASP A 101 -9.05 -7.59 8.46
C ASP A 101 -9.42 -7.09 9.87
N LYS A 102 -8.41 -6.74 10.67
CA LYS A 102 -8.61 -6.26 12.05
C LYS A 102 -8.95 -4.77 12.11
N THR A 103 -8.86 -4.09 10.97
CA THR A 103 -9.00 -2.64 10.84
C THR A 103 -10.17 -2.19 9.97
N CYS A 104 -10.90 -3.12 9.35
CA CYS A 104 -12.07 -2.83 8.53
C CYS A 104 -13.05 -3.99 8.60
N GLY A 105 -14.35 -3.69 8.73
CA GLY A 105 -15.41 -4.69 8.52
C GLY A 105 -15.81 -4.83 7.04
N THR A 106 -15.64 -3.75 6.27
CA THR A 106 -16.06 -3.60 4.88
C THR A 106 -15.05 -2.73 4.14
N PHE A 107 -14.75 -3.05 2.88
CA PHE A 107 -13.96 -2.21 1.99
C PHE A 107 -14.84 -1.53 0.94
N THR A 108 -14.60 -0.25 0.70
CA THR A 108 -15.08 0.44 -0.51
C THR A 108 -14.14 0.14 -1.67
N MET A 109 -14.68 -0.35 -2.78
CA MET A 109 -13.94 -0.86 -3.93
C MET A 109 -13.41 0.26 -4.83
N TRP A 110 -12.69 -0.12 -5.90
CA TRP A 110 -12.02 0.77 -6.85
C TRP A 110 -12.89 1.85 -7.48
N ASN A 111 -14.22 1.66 -7.62
CA ASN A 111 -15.13 2.69 -8.12
C ASN A 111 -15.63 3.66 -7.04
N SER A 112 -15.09 3.57 -5.82
CA SER A 112 -15.43 4.39 -4.65
C SER A 112 -16.89 4.33 -4.21
N ARG A 113 -17.63 3.30 -4.62
CA ARG A 113 -19.06 3.16 -4.37
C ARG A 113 -19.46 1.76 -3.96
N ASP A 114 -19.05 0.74 -4.70
CA ASP A 114 -19.34 -0.64 -4.33
C ASP A 114 -18.58 -0.99 -3.05
N THR A 115 -19.19 -1.84 -2.23
CA THR A 115 -18.60 -2.29 -0.99
C THR A 115 -18.58 -3.80 -0.93
N LEU A 116 -17.51 -4.36 -0.37
CA LEU A 116 -17.37 -5.80 -0.11
C LEU A 116 -16.97 -6.03 1.34
N PRO A 117 -17.44 -7.11 1.99
CA PRO A 117 -16.96 -7.48 3.31
C PRO A 117 -15.43 -7.68 3.32
N ALA A 118 -14.77 -7.24 4.39
CA ALA A 118 -13.32 -7.37 4.56
C ALA A 118 -12.93 -8.80 5.00
N LEU A 119 -13.04 -9.75 4.08
CA LEU A 119 -12.86 -11.19 4.33
C LEU A 119 -11.40 -11.67 4.34
N ALA A 120 -10.42 -10.77 4.32
CA ALA A 120 -9.01 -11.14 4.32
C ALA A 120 -8.19 -10.12 5.11
N GLU A 121 -7.20 -10.61 5.85
CA GLU A 121 -6.29 -9.81 6.67
C GLU A 121 -5.15 -9.26 5.80
N ARG A 122 -5.01 -7.93 5.73
CA ARG A 122 -3.83 -7.29 5.11
C ARG A 122 -2.62 -7.52 6.03
N PHE A 123 -1.62 -8.26 5.55
CA PHE A 123 -0.48 -8.65 6.38
C PHE A 123 0.87 -8.14 5.90
N TYR A 124 0.99 -7.79 4.62
CA TYR A 124 2.23 -7.24 4.05
C TYR A 124 1.91 -6.32 2.88
N ALA A 125 2.71 -5.28 2.68
CA ALA A 125 2.61 -4.39 1.54
C ALA A 125 3.97 -3.79 1.18
N ALA A 126 4.08 -3.37 -0.08
CA ALA A 126 5.22 -2.62 -0.58
C ALA A 126 4.76 -1.66 -1.67
N GLY A 127 5.43 -0.52 -1.79
CA GLY A 127 5.27 0.42 -2.90
C GLY A 127 6.57 0.72 -3.62
N GLU A 128 6.65 1.93 -4.17
CA GLU A 128 7.87 2.47 -4.76
C GLU A 128 9.07 2.37 -3.80
N GLU A 129 8.81 2.47 -2.50
CA GLU A 129 9.81 2.36 -1.43
C GLU A 129 10.37 0.96 -1.21
N ARG A 130 9.79 -0.06 -1.88
CA ARG A 130 10.19 -1.48 -1.77
C ARG A 130 10.25 -1.95 -0.31
N ALA A 131 9.24 -1.59 0.48
CA ALA A 131 9.17 -1.99 1.88
C ALA A 131 9.27 -3.52 2.02
N GLU A 132 10.11 -3.96 2.93
CA GLU A 132 10.26 -5.37 3.30
C GLU A 132 9.61 -5.59 4.67
N MET A 133 8.97 -6.74 4.86
CA MET A 133 8.60 -7.21 6.19
C MET A 133 9.83 -7.85 6.81
N HIS A 134 10.20 -7.38 8.00
CA HIS A 134 11.17 -8.01 8.88
C HIS A 134 10.58 -8.03 10.28
N LEU A 135 10.53 -9.20 10.90
CA LEU A 135 10.05 -9.38 12.26
C LEU A 135 11.23 -9.69 13.20
N PRO A 136 11.25 -9.13 14.41
CA PRO A 136 12.35 -9.37 15.34
C PRO A 136 12.44 -10.87 15.71
N PRO A 137 13.64 -11.40 16.04
CA PRO A 137 13.81 -12.79 16.42
C PRO A 137 12.83 -13.24 17.50
N GLY A 138 12.25 -14.43 17.32
CA GLY A 138 11.23 -14.98 18.22
C GLY A 138 9.79 -14.65 17.81
N TYR A 139 9.57 -13.75 16.85
CA TYR A 139 8.26 -13.38 16.33
C TYR A 139 8.04 -13.88 14.91
N GLY A 140 6.78 -14.10 14.54
CA GLY A 140 6.44 -14.57 13.21
C GLY A 140 4.97 -14.37 12.84
N TYR A 141 4.70 -14.13 11.56
CA TYR A 141 3.33 -14.11 11.04
C TYR A 141 2.88 -15.55 10.72
N PRO A 142 1.90 -16.11 11.44
CA PRO A 142 1.46 -17.49 11.23
C PRO A 142 0.86 -17.69 9.84
N VAL A 143 1.23 -18.77 9.16
CA VAL A 143 0.71 -19.19 7.86
C VAL A 143 0.43 -20.68 7.85
N GLU A 144 -0.62 -21.08 7.14
CA GLU A 144 -0.98 -22.49 6.94
C GLU A 144 -0.75 -22.89 5.47
N ARG A 145 -0.45 -24.17 5.24
CA ARG A 145 -0.17 -24.72 3.90
C ARG A 145 -1.29 -24.48 2.89
N ASP A 146 -2.54 -24.48 3.36
CA ASP A 146 -3.77 -24.36 2.58
C ASP A 146 -4.43 -22.98 2.70
N ASP A 147 -3.72 -21.98 3.22
CA ASP A 147 -4.18 -20.59 3.22
C ASP A 147 -4.55 -20.12 1.80
N THR A 148 -5.53 -19.22 1.72
CA THR A 148 -5.88 -18.51 0.48
C THR A 148 -5.38 -17.08 0.52
N TRP A 149 -4.48 -16.72 -0.40
CA TRP A 149 -3.96 -15.36 -0.53
C TRP A 149 -4.56 -14.60 -1.70
N LEU A 150 -4.76 -13.30 -1.48
CA LEU A 150 -5.20 -12.32 -2.45
C LEU A 150 -4.14 -11.21 -2.57
N LEU A 151 -4.13 -10.55 -3.72
CA LEU A 151 -3.29 -9.40 -4.00
C LEU A 151 -4.15 -8.21 -4.41
N THR A 152 -3.85 -7.04 -3.86
CA THR A 152 -4.31 -5.76 -4.41
C THR A 152 -3.09 -5.02 -4.90
N TRP A 153 -3.00 -4.72 -6.19
CA TRP A 153 -1.78 -4.21 -6.80
C TRP A 153 -2.04 -3.10 -7.82
N MET A 154 -1.05 -2.24 -8.00
CA MET A 154 -0.97 -1.25 -9.07
C MET A 154 0.39 -1.38 -9.77
N LEU A 155 0.35 -1.65 -11.08
CA LEU A 155 1.51 -1.64 -11.96
C LEU A 155 1.41 -0.51 -12.98
N MET A 156 2.54 0.10 -13.30
CA MET A 156 2.61 1.12 -14.35
C MET A 156 3.56 0.68 -15.46
N ASN A 157 3.08 0.69 -16.69
CA ASN A 157 3.93 0.51 -17.86
C ASN A 157 4.47 1.88 -18.30
N HIS A 158 5.78 2.00 -18.46
CA HIS A 158 6.43 3.24 -18.91
C HIS A 158 6.88 3.18 -20.38
N ARG A 159 6.38 2.20 -21.13
CA ARG A 159 6.64 1.98 -22.55
C ARG A 159 5.37 2.12 -23.37
N GLN A 160 5.55 2.49 -24.63
CA GLN A 160 4.47 2.65 -25.60
C GLN A 160 3.79 1.33 -25.98
N LEU A 161 4.53 0.23 -25.94
CA LEU A 161 4.01 -1.08 -26.31
C LEU A 161 3.46 -1.81 -25.07
N PRO A 162 2.44 -2.68 -25.25
CA PRO A 162 2.06 -3.62 -24.22
C PRO A 162 3.24 -4.45 -23.75
N ASP A 163 3.20 -4.84 -22.48
CA ASP A 163 4.24 -5.62 -21.81
C ASP A 163 3.63 -6.77 -21.00
N GLU A 164 4.49 -7.68 -20.57
CA GLU A 164 4.17 -8.81 -19.69
C GLU A 164 5.10 -8.79 -18.49
N ALA A 165 4.53 -8.88 -17.29
CA ALA A 165 5.25 -8.86 -16.03
C ALA A 165 4.72 -9.92 -15.07
N TYR A 166 5.51 -10.20 -14.04
CA TYR A 166 5.16 -11.13 -12.97
C TYR A 166 5.49 -10.49 -11.63
N ILE A 167 4.67 -10.76 -10.62
CA ILE A 167 4.94 -10.38 -9.24
C ILE A 167 5.64 -11.57 -8.59
N GLN A 168 6.92 -11.41 -8.22
CA GLN A 168 7.70 -12.43 -7.53
C GLN A 168 7.97 -11.98 -6.10
N TYR A 169 7.73 -12.85 -5.14
CA TYR A 169 7.98 -12.58 -3.73
C TYR A 169 8.75 -13.74 -3.10
N GLU A 170 9.64 -13.35 -2.20
CA GLU A 170 10.48 -14.25 -1.43
C GLU A 170 10.09 -14.11 0.04
N MET A 171 9.95 -15.25 0.71
CA MET A 171 9.56 -15.35 2.10
C MET A 171 10.57 -16.19 2.85
N THR A 172 10.97 -15.77 4.04
CA THR A 172 11.64 -16.63 5.01
C THR A 172 10.58 -17.23 5.92
N VAL A 173 10.49 -18.57 5.94
CA VAL A 173 9.48 -19.30 6.70
C VAL A 173 10.14 -20.21 7.72
N ALA A 174 9.87 -19.98 9.00
CA ALA A 174 10.27 -20.84 10.09
C ALA A 174 9.25 -21.97 10.28
N THR A 175 9.73 -23.22 10.29
CA THR A 175 8.92 -24.44 10.40
C THR A 175 9.46 -25.34 11.51
N GLY A 176 8.59 -26.17 12.10
CA GLY A 176 8.98 -27.06 13.21
C GLY A 176 9.33 -26.33 14.51
N VAL A 177 8.99 -25.04 14.62
CA VAL A 177 9.20 -24.20 15.80
C VAL A 177 7.93 -23.44 16.16
N GLN A 178 7.77 -23.15 17.44
CA GLN A 178 6.75 -22.24 17.93
C GLN A 178 7.37 -20.85 18.10
N LEU A 179 6.95 -19.89 17.26
CA LEU A 179 7.27 -18.48 17.45
C LEU A 179 6.10 -17.78 18.16
N GLN A 180 6.38 -16.61 18.72
CA GLN A 180 5.34 -15.70 19.19
C GLN A 180 4.62 -15.10 17.98
N GLU A 181 3.33 -15.39 17.86
CA GLU A 181 2.55 -14.93 16.72
C GLU A 181 2.36 -13.42 16.75
N VAL A 182 2.42 -12.79 15.58
CA VAL A 182 2.03 -11.38 15.41
C VAL A 182 0.73 -11.26 14.64
N THR A 183 -0.09 -10.29 15.04
CA THR A 183 -1.27 -9.83 14.32
C THR A 183 -0.94 -8.51 13.62
N PRO A 184 -1.09 -8.43 12.28
CA PRO A 184 -0.91 -7.17 11.55
C PRO A 184 -2.13 -6.26 11.74
N TYR A 185 -1.86 -4.96 11.90
CA TYR A 185 -2.86 -3.90 11.88
C TYR A 185 -2.52 -2.90 10.78
N TRP A 186 -3.46 -2.68 9.87
CA TRP A 186 -3.36 -1.70 8.79
C TRP A 186 -3.92 -0.35 9.25
N LEU A 187 -3.04 0.58 9.53
CA LEU A 187 -3.38 1.94 9.92
C LEU A 187 -3.38 2.84 8.69
N ASP A 188 -4.44 3.63 8.51
CA ASP A 188 -4.63 4.45 7.32
C ASP A 188 -5.44 5.70 7.68
N VAL A 189 -5.02 6.88 7.20
CA VAL A 189 -5.67 8.17 7.51
C VAL A 189 -6.97 8.43 6.72
N VAL A 190 -7.30 7.55 5.78
CA VAL A 190 -8.58 7.49 5.05
C VAL A 190 -9.34 6.22 5.43
N ASN A 191 -8.62 5.09 5.45
CA ASN A 191 -9.02 3.73 5.80
C ASN A 191 -10.22 3.13 5.03
N CYS A 192 -10.29 1.80 5.01
CA CYS A 192 -11.40 1.00 4.47
C CYS A 192 -11.81 1.34 3.02
N MET A 193 -10.83 1.74 2.21
CA MET A 193 -10.95 1.94 0.76
C MET A 193 -9.83 1.18 0.06
N THR A 194 -10.10 0.61 -1.12
CA THR A 194 -9.06 -0.02 -1.95
C THR A 194 -8.09 1.02 -2.55
N ASP A 195 -8.55 2.26 -2.74
CA ASP A 195 -7.76 3.42 -3.17
C ASP A 195 -7.83 4.54 -2.10
N PRO A 196 -7.11 4.41 -0.95
CA PRO A 196 -7.26 5.27 0.23
C PRO A 196 -6.47 6.60 0.10
N ILE A 197 -6.81 7.38 -0.93
CA ILE A 197 -6.09 8.61 -1.27
C ILE A 197 -6.67 9.86 -0.62
N TYR A 198 -5.83 10.88 -0.44
CA TYR A 198 -6.24 12.25 -0.11
C TYR A 198 -5.39 13.30 -0.83
N ASN A 199 -5.76 14.59 -0.68
CA ASN A 199 -5.06 15.70 -1.31
C ASN A 199 -4.53 16.69 -0.28
N VAL A 200 -3.33 17.19 -0.52
CA VAL A 200 -2.74 18.36 0.13
C VAL A 200 -2.94 19.57 -0.79
N PRO A 201 -3.72 20.59 -0.39
CA PRO A 201 -4.04 21.71 -1.27
C PRO A 201 -2.84 22.56 -1.70
N GLY A 202 -1.79 22.62 -0.89
CA GLY A 202 -0.62 23.44 -1.17
C GLY A 202 -0.84 24.96 -1.08
N GLY A 203 0.23 25.71 -1.34
CA GLY A 203 0.24 27.17 -1.32
C GLY A 203 0.42 27.80 0.06
N GLU A 204 0.85 27.02 1.05
CA GLU A 204 1.39 27.54 2.29
C GLU A 204 2.83 28.03 2.09
N ARG A 205 3.42 28.65 3.12
CA ARG A 205 4.83 29.06 3.10
C ARG A 205 5.77 27.85 3.02
N THR A 206 6.95 28.04 2.40
CA THR A 206 8.01 27.01 2.39
C THR A 206 8.30 26.50 3.81
N GLY A 207 8.31 25.17 3.99
CA GLY A 207 8.52 24.52 5.28
C GLY A 207 7.27 24.35 6.13
N ALA A 208 6.11 24.86 5.69
CA ALA A 208 4.83 24.50 6.31
C ALA A 208 4.50 23.03 6.04
N LEU A 209 3.82 22.41 7.00
CA LEU A 209 3.46 20.99 6.97
C LEU A 209 1.94 20.84 6.97
N HIS A 210 1.46 19.85 6.21
CA HIS A 210 0.06 19.41 6.24
C HIS A 210 0.00 18.04 6.90
N THR A 211 -0.68 17.95 8.05
CA THR A 211 -0.88 16.68 8.75
C THR A 211 -2.34 16.25 8.64
N ARG A 212 -2.54 15.00 8.20
CA ARG A 212 -3.82 14.29 8.29
C ARG A 212 -3.64 13.11 9.24
N SER A 213 -4.63 12.84 10.09
CA SER A 213 -4.55 11.76 11.07
C SER A 213 -5.74 10.81 10.99
N GLY A 214 -5.53 9.57 11.41
CA GLY A 214 -6.56 8.56 11.60
C GLY A 214 -6.34 7.84 12.93
N GLU A 215 -7.42 7.59 13.67
CA GLU A 215 -7.38 6.87 14.94
C GLU A 215 -7.94 5.46 14.78
N TRP A 216 -7.32 4.50 15.44
CA TRP A 216 -7.72 3.11 15.44
C TRP A 216 -7.80 2.55 16.86
N THR A 217 -8.89 1.87 17.19
CA THR A 217 -9.07 1.21 18.49
C THR A 217 -8.45 -0.18 18.44
N ILE A 218 -7.57 -0.48 19.40
CA ILE A 218 -6.91 -1.77 19.53
C ILE A 218 -7.91 -2.80 20.07
N PRO A 219 -8.21 -3.88 19.33
CA PRO A 219 -9.24 -4.83 19.75
C PRO A 219 -8.77 -5.77 20.86
N ALA A 220 -7.46 -6.05 20.95
CA ALA A 220 -6.88 -6.94 21.95
C ALA A 220 -5.52 -6.42 22.42
N ALA A 221 -5.24 -6.62 23.70
CA ALA A 221 -3.99 -6.17 24.32
C ALA A 221 -2.78 -6.91 23.75
N GLY A 222 -1.65 -6.21 23.65
CA GLY A 222 -0.43 -6.76 23.10
C GLY A 222 0.75 -5.81 23.10
N ARG A 223 1.77 -6.19 22.33
CA ARG A 223 3.01 -5.44 22.17
C ARG A 223 3.31 -5.23 20.70
N MET A 224 3.41 -3.97 20.28
CA MET A 224 3.82 -3.62 18.92
C MET A 224 5.33 -3.87 18.79
N VAL A 225 5.70 -4.86 17.98
CA VAL A 225 7.08 -5.35 17.84
C VAL A 225 7.75 -4.94 16.54
N ALA A 226 6.96 -4.57 15.53
CA ALA A 226 7.49 -4.08 14.26
C ALA A 226 6.50 -3.15 13.55
N GLY A 227 7.00 -2.35 12.61
CA GLY A 227 6.15 -1.59 11.71
C GLY A 227 6.90 -0.89 10.59
N SER A 228 6.16 -0.46 9.58
CA SER A 228 6.65 0.33 8.45
C SER A 228 5.56 1.28 7.95
N GLY A 229 5.87 2.12 6.97
CA GLY A 229 4.95 3.11 6.42
C GLY A 229 5.04 3.26 4.91
N HIS A 230 3.99 3.83 4.33
CA HIS A 230 3.90 4.15 2.91
C HIS A 230 3.38 5.58 2.71
N VAL A 231 4.10 6.34 1.88
CA VAL A 231 3.80 7.72 1.51
C VAL A 231 4.13 7.95 0.04
N HIS A 232 3.45 8.91 -0.58
CA HIS A 232 3.73 9.39 -1.94
C HIS A 232 4.67 10.60 -1.89
N GLY A 233 5.01 11.14 -3.07
CA GLY A 233 5.84 12.34 -3.18
C GLY A 233 5.32 13.53 -2.37
N GLY A 234 6.26 14.27 -1.77
CA GLY A 234 5.95 15.34 -0.81
C GLY A 234 5.85 14.88 0.65
N GLY A 235 5.84 13.57 0.92
CA GLY A 235 5.81 13.02 2.26
C GLY A 235 7.03 13.44 3.11
N GLN A 236 6.80 13.75 4.39
CA GLN A 236 7.85 14.13 5.32
C GLN A 236 8.07 13.06 6.39
N SER A 237 6.98 12.53 6.93
CA SER A 237 7.02 11.42 7.89
C SER A 237 5.64 10.80 8.08
N LEU A 238 5.64 9.58 8.60
CA LEU A 238 4.51 9.02 9.34
C LEU A 238 4.89 8.92 10.81
N SER A 239 3.97 9.20 11.72
CA SER A 239 4.16 8.87 13.14
C SER A 239 2.93 8.20 13.73
N ILE A 240 3.15 7.30 14.69
CA ILE A 240 2.10 6.66 15.46
C ILE A 240 2.19 7.20 16.88
N THR A 241 1.06 7.71 17.39
CA THR A 241 0.95 8.19 18.77
C THR A 241 -0.12 7.41 19.55
N GLN A 242 -0.03 7.46 20.87
CA GLN A 242 -1.04 6.95 21.80
C GLN A 242 -1.80 8.13 22.41
N PRO A 243 -2.99 8.51 21.89
CA PRO A 243 -3.75 9.65 22.41
C PRO A 243 -4.05 9.55 23.91
N THR A 244 -4.33 8.34 24.40
CA THR A 244 -4.61 8.07 25.83
C THR A 244 -3.41 8.34 26.74
N CYS A 245 -2.20 8.42 26.19
CA CYS A 245 -0.95 8.66 26.90
C CYS A 245 -0.40 10.05 26.57
N GLN A 246 -1.26 11.07 26.57
CA GLN A 246 -0.90 12.46 26.23
C GLN A 246 -0.25 12.58 24.85
N ASP A 247 -0.80 11.88 23.85
CA ASP A 247 -0.28 11.83 22.48
C ASP A 247 1.20 11.36 22.39
N ARG A 248 1.66 10.51 23.32
CA ARG A 248 3.02 9.92 23.30
C ARG A 248 3.30 9.25 21.96
N GLU A 249 4.36 9.69 21.28
CA GLU A 249 4.85 9.04 20.06
C GLU A 249 5.48 7.68 20.38
N VAL A 250 5.08 6.67 19.62
CA VAL A 250 5.55 5.29 19.76
C VAL A 250 6.29 4.78 18.54
N ALA A 251 6.08 5.39 17.38
CA ALA A 251 6.81 5.06 16.16
C ALA A 251 6.89 6.28 15.23
N ARG A 252 7.98 6.38 14.46
CA ARG A 252 8.15 7.37 13.39
C ARG A 252 8.85 6.77 12.19
N PHE A 253 8.20 6.81 11.03
CA PHE A 253 8.74 6.30 9.78
C PHE A 253 9.17 7.45 8.87
N LEU A 254 10.41 7.40 8.39
CA LEU A 254 11.05 8.46 7.62
C LEU A 254 11.30 8.01 6.17
N PRO A 255 10.77 8.73 5.16
CA PRO A 255 11.00 8.44 3.76
C PRO A 255 12.38 8.92 3.29
N THR A 256 13.06 8.10 2.49
CA THR A 256 14.31 8.42 1.78
C THR A 256 14.04 8.59 0.30
N TRP A 257 14.56 9.66 -0.28
CA TRP A 257 14.28 10.04 -1.66
C TRP A 257 15.49 9.77 -2.55
N GLY A 258 15.27 9.33 -3.79
CA GLY A 258 16.35 9.05 -4.74
C GLY A 258 17.19 10.28 -5.08
N SER A 259 18.31 10.13 -5.77
CA SER A 259 19.06 11.28 -6.30
C SER A 259 18.30 11.99 -7.43
N PRO A 260 18.68 13.21 -7.88
CA PRO A 260 18.00 13.88 -9.00
C PRO A 260 17.97 13.06 -10.30
N ARG A 261 18.95 12.17 -10.49
CA ARG A 261 19.05 11.27 -11.65
C ARG A 261 18.32 9.94 -11.45
N HIS A 262 17.66 9.72 -10.32
CA HIS A 262 16.95 8.48 -10.06
C HIS A 262 15.85 8.25 -11.12
N PRO A 263 15.67 7.02 -11.62
CA PRO A 263 14.68 6.72 -12.66
C PRO A 263 13.27 7.21 -12.34
N PHE A 264 12.85 7.14 -11.06
CA PHE A 264 11.57 7.66 -10.57
C PHE A 264 11.20 9.06 -11.09
N TYR A 265 12.19 9.95 -11.22
CA TYR A 265 11.95 11.33 -11.65
C TYR A 265 11.95 11.53 -13.17
N ASN A 266 12.24 10.48 -13.94
CA ASN A 266 12.51 10.58 -15.38
C ASN A 266 11.68 9.60 -16.22
N VAL A 267 10.84 8.75 -15.59
CA VAL A 267 9.88 7.89 -16.28
C VAL A 267 8.66 8.66 -16.76
N ARG A 268 7.94 8.10 -17.74
CA ARG A 268 6.64 8.62 -18.21
C ARG A 268 5.71 7.46 -18.52
N PRO A 269 4.39 7.59 -18.29
CA PRO A 269 3.72 8.69 -17.61
C PRO A 269 4.11 8.79 -16.13
N ILE A 270 3.84 9.94 -15.52
CA ILE A 270 3.99 10.15 -14.06
C ILE A 270 2.58 10.30 -13.50
N LEU A 271 2.24 9.45 -12.52
CA LEU A 271 0.92 9.41 -11.89
C LEU A 271 0.75 10.48 -10.81
N HIS A 272 1.73 10.63 -9.95
CA HIS A 272 1.84 11.73 -8.99
C HIS A 272 3.33 11.95 -8.74
N GLU A 273 3.69 12.87 -7.84
CA GLU A 273 5.08 13.08 -7.48
C GLU A 273 5.73 11.74 -7.10
N PRO A 274 6.88 11.38 -7.70
CA PRO A 274 7.46 10.06 -7.48
C PRO A 274 7.74 9.82 -6.00
N GLY A 275 7.44 8.62 -5.54
CA GLY A 275 7.54 8.21 -4.16
C GLY A 275 8.97 8.12 -3.64
N PRO A 276 9.12 7.81 -2.34
CA PRO A 276 10.42 7.54 -1.76
C PRO A 276 11.00 6.21 -2.29
N ILE A 277 12.32 6.08 -2.27
CA ILE A 277 13.04 4.84 -2.61
C ILE A 277 13.16 3.89 -1.43
N ASN A 278 12.80 4.35 -0.23
CA ASN A 278 12.78 3.60 1.01
C ASN A 278 11.96 4.37 2.06
N VAL A 279 11.31 3.66 2.97
CA VAL A 279 10.79 4.18 4.24
C VAL A 279 11.41 3.34 5.35
N THR A 280 11.86 3.96 6.44
CA THR A 280 12.44 3.22 7.57
C THR A 280 11.43 2.26 8.18
N THR A 281 11.86 1.06 8.53
CA THR A 281 11.10 0.13 9.39
C THR A 281 11.52 0.31 10.84
N MET A 282 10.66 -0.11 11.76
CA MET A 282 10.92 -0.14 13.20
C MET A 282 10.77 -1.57 13.72
N GLU A 283 11.61 -1.96 14.67
CA GLU A 283 11.53 -3.22 15.40
C GLU A 283 11.80 -3.01 16.89
N SER A 284 11.15 -3.79 17.76
CA SER A 284 11.39 -3.82 19.21
C SER A 284 11.14 -5.25 19.72
N PRO A 285 12.18 -6.00 20.11
CA PRO A 285 12.02 -7.33 20.69
C PRO A 285 11.17 -7.38 21.96
N THR A 286 11.24 -6.36 22.83
CA THR A 286 10.37 -6.25 24.01
C THR A 286 8.95 -5.86 23.61
N GLY A 287 8.80 -5.01 22.59
CA GLY A 287 7.55 -4.54 22.05
C GLY A 287 6.86 -3.45 22.89
N ILE A 288 6.28 -2.48 22.19
CA ILE A 288 5.62 -1.31 22.79
C ILE A 288 4.21 -1.70 23.27
N PRO A 289 3.86 -1.45 24.55
CA PRO A 289 2.58 -1.86 25.11
C PRO A 289 1.39 -1.15 24.43
N VAL A 290 0.42 -1.94 23.99
CA VAL A 290 -0.89 -1.48 23.50
C VAL A 290 -2.00 -2.23 24.24
N ALA A 291 -2.85 -1.51 24.97
CA ALA A 291 -3.95 -2.12 25.73
C ALA A 291 -5.21 -2.28 24.87
N ALA A 292 -6.02 -3.29 25.15
CA ALA A 292 -7.33 -3.44 24.51
C ALA A 292 -8.21 -2.21 24.78
N GLY A 293 -8.92 -1.74 23.76
CA GLY A 293 -9.77 -0.55 23.82
C GLY A 293 -9.03 0.78 23.77
N SER A 294 -7.70 0.81 23.89
CA SER A 294 -6.92 2.03 23.68
C SER A 294 -6.81 2.37 22.20
N LYS A 295 -6.37 3.58 21.88
CA LYS A 295 -6.22 4.05 20.51
C LYS A 295 -4.76 4.18 20.10
N LEU A 296 -4.48 3.81 18.85
CA LEU A 296 -3.33 4.31 18.10
C LEU A 296 -3.78 5.37 17.12
N LYS A 297 -2.99 6.43 16.95
CA LYS A 297 -3.25 7.50 15.99
C LYS A 297 -2.11 7.57 15.00
N LEU A 298 -2.40 7.29 13.73
CA LEU A 298 -1.48 7.50 12.63
C LEU A 298 -1.55 8.97 12.20
N ASN A 299 -0.40 9.63 12.11
CA ASN A 299 -0.25 10.99 11.59
C ASN A 299 0.55 10.92 10.30
N SER A 300 -0.01 11.43 9.21
CA SER A 300 0.62 11.53 7.91
C SER A 300 0.94 12.98 7.58
N THR A 301 2.23 13.29 7.46
CA THR A 301 2.74 14.66 7.31
C THR A 301 3.38 14.83 5.94
N TYR A 302 2.94 15.86 5.22
CA TYR A 302 3.44 16.25 3.89
C TYR A 302 3.91 17.70 3.87
N ASP A 303 4.76 18.06 2.91
CA ASP A 303 4.97 19.46 2.54
C ASP A 303 3.62 20.12 2.21
N ALA A 304 3.42 21.35 2.69
CA ALA A 304 2.21 22.13 2.40
C ALA A 304 2.50 23.32 1.47
N ALA A 305 3.75 23.53 1.07
CA ALA A 305 4.10 24.61 0.15
C ALA A 305 3.63 24.28 -1.27
N LEU A 306 3.83 23.05 -1.72
CA LEU A 306 3.38 22.57 -3.02
C LEU A 306 2.05 21.81 -2.92
N PRO A 307 1.22 21.83 -3.97
CA PRO A 307 0.08 20.93 -4.03
C PRO A 307 0.57 19.49 -4.21
N HIS A 308 0.00 18.56 -3.45
CA HIS A 308 0.22 17.12 -3.62
C HIS A 308 -1.12 16.44 -3.71
N THR A 309 -1.38 15.68 -4.77
CA THR A 309 -2.69 15.07 -4.99
C THR A 309 -2.61 13.57 -5.03
N ARG A 310 -3.68 12.93 -4.57
CA ARG A 310 -3.79 11.48 -4.46
C ARG A 310 -2.65 10.86 -3.63
N VAL A 311 -2.26 11.54 -2.55
CA VAL A 311 -1.25 11.05 -1.61
C VAL A 311 -1.85 10.01 -0.65
N MET A 312 -1.00 9.15 -0.10
CA MET A 312 -1.38 8.14 0.89
C MET A 312 -0.68 8.38 2.25
N GLY A 313 -1.30 7.88 3.32
CA GLY A 313 -0.72 7.90 4.66
C GLY A 313 -1.08 6.61 5.37
N ILE A 314 -0.24 5.59 5.17
CA ILE A 314 -0.52 4.20 5.54
C ILE A 314 0.64 3.67 6.39
N SER A 315 0.33 2.83 7.38
CA SER A 315 1.31 2.06 8.13
C SER A 315 0.79 0.66 8.41
N VAL A 316 1.67 -0.33 8.30
CA VAL A 316 1.41 -1.68 8.83
C VAL A 316 2.22 -1.82 10.11
N VAL A 317 1.57 -2.21 11.19
CA VAL A 317 2.23 -2.55 12.45
C VAL A 317 1.91 -3.98 12.85
N TYR A 318 2.87 -4.65 13.47
CA TYR A 318 2.75 -6.03 13.91
C TYR A 318 2.70 -6.05 15.43
N VAL A 319 1.59 -6.58 15.97
CA VAL A 319 1.36 -6.65 17.42
C VAL A 319 1.35 -8.10 17.85
N ALA A 320 2.25 -8.46 18.75
CA ALA A 320 2.20 -9.73 19.45
C ALA A 320 1.15 -9.68 20.57
N PRO A 321 0.14 -10.57 20.59
CA PRO A 321 -0.85 -10.60 21.66
C PRO A 321 -0.19 -10.83 23.03
N ASP A 322 -0.56 -10.01 24.01
CA ASP A 322 -0.10 -10.10 25.40
C ASP A 322 -1.22 -9.58 26.33
N PRO A 323 -2.04 -10.48 26.89
CA PRO A 323 -3.14 -10.09 27.77
C PRO A 323 -2.67 -9.50 29.10
N ALA A 324 -1.38 -9.60 29.45
CA ALA A 324 -0.83 -8.97 30.64
C ALA A 324 -0.65 -7.44 30.48
N VAL A 325 -0.73 -6.91 29.24
CA VAL A 325 -0.70 -5.46 29.01
C VAL A 325 -2.03 -4.83 29.40
N THR A 326 -2.09 -4.29 30.61
CA THR A 326 -3.25 -3.55 31.14
C THR A 326 -3.07 -2.03 31.12
N ASP A 327 -1.82 -1.55 31.23
CA ASP A 327 -1.48 -0.13 31.15
C ASP A 327 -0.92 0.22 29.76
N PRO A 328 -1.69 0.93 28.89
CA PRO A 328 -1.19 1.37 27.59
C PRO A 328 -0.06 2.41 27.70
N CYS A 329 0.07 3.06 28.86
CA CYS A 329 1.04 4.13 29.11
C CYS A 329 2.28 3.66 29.87
N ALA A 330 2.42 2.34 30.09
CA ALA A 330 3.63 1.75 30.63
C ALA A 330 4.89 2.22 29.86
N PRO A 331 6.07 2.27 30.50
CA PRO A 331 7.29 2.79 29.89
C PRO A 331 7.60 2.16 28.53
N LEU A 332 8.02 2.99 27.57
CA LEU A 332 8.46 2.48 26.27
C LEU A 332 9.74 1.65 26.42
N PRO A 333 9.89 0.56 25.66
CA PRO A 333 11.10 -0.24 25.69
C PRO A 333 12.28 0.55 25.11
N ARG A 334 13.49 0.25 25.59
CA ARG A 334 14.74 0.91 25.15
C ARG A 334 15.40 0.22 23.95
N ASP A 335 14.82 -0.88 23.48
CA ASP A 335 15.35 -1.73 22.41
C ASP A 335 14.70 -1.46 21.04
N ALA A 336 13.87 -0.42 20.92
CA ALA A 336 13.30 -0.02 19.66
C ALA A 336 14.41 0.50 18.72
N THR A 337 14.55 -0.13 17.56
CA THR A 337 15.54 0.20 16.54
C THR A 337 14.85 0.50 15.22
N TYR A 338 15.55 1.23 14.34
CA TYR A 338 15.06 1.57 13.01
C TYR A 338 16.06 1.11 11.96
N SER A 339 15.55 0.65 10.81
CA SER A 339 16.40 0.28 9.68
C SER A 339 17.26 1.47 9.22
N PRO A 340 18.52 1.24 8.82
CA PRO A 340 19.33 2.30 8.24
C PRO A 340 18.70 2.84 6.96
N ARG A 341 18.84 4.14 6.73
CA ARG A 341 18.39 4.77 5.49
C ARG A 341 19.43 4.56 4.40
N PRO A 342 19.05 4.09 3.20
CA PRO A 342 19.99 3.95 2.09
C PRO A 342 20.48 5.34 1.61
N PRO A 343 21.55 5.41 0.80
CA PRO A 343 21.98 6.66 0.19
C PRO A 343 20.85 7.35 -0.57
N GLY A 344 20.57 8.62 -0.22
CA GLY A 344 19.46 9.38 -0.77
C GLY A 344 19.29 10.73 -0.08
N ARG A 345 18.25 11.47 -0.44
CA ARG A 345 17.89 12.73 0.21
C ARG A 345 16.96 12.48 1.39
N ALA A 346 17.14 13.26 2.45
CA ALA A 346 16.28 13.23 3.63
C ALA A 346 14.93 13.94 3.41
N THR A 347 14.90 14.93 2.52
CA THR A 347 13.73 15.75 2.21
C THR A 347 13.16 15.41 0.83
N PRO A 348 11.82 15.51 0.65
CA PRO A 348 11.21 15.28 -0.64
C PRO A 348 11.73 16.29 -1.67
N PRO A 349 12.00 15.86 -2.92
CA PRO A 349 12.35 16.78 -3.98
C PRO A 349 11.17 17.70 -4.28
N ARG A 350 11.46 18.96 -4.60
CA ARG A 350 10.50 19.81 -5.29
C ARG A 350 10.27 19.25 -6.68
N PHE A 351 9.07 18.75 -6.93
CA PHE A 351 8.71 18.12 -8.20
C PHE A 351 7.37 18.69 -8.69
N THR A 352 7.30 19.04 -9.97
CA THR A 352 6.07 19.48 -10.61
C THR A 352 5.66 18.38 -11.57
N VAL A 353 4.51 17.75 -11.32
CA VAL A 353 4.03 16.68 -12.21
C VAL A 353 3.72 17.28 -13.59
N PRO A 354 4.38 16.79 -14.66
CA PRO A 354 4.13 17.27 -16.00
C PRO A 354 2.79 16.74 -16.50
N LEU A 355 2.08 17.55 -17.28
CA LEU A 355 0.99 17.02 -18.08
C LEU A 355 1.60 16.22 -19.23
N THR A 356 1.22 14.95 -19.34
CA THR A 356 1.79 14.02 -20.33
C THR A 356 0.74 13.75 -21.41
N GLY A 357 1.14 13.86 -22.67
CA GLY A 357 0.33 13.47 -23.82
C GLY A 357 1.11 12.52 -24.73
N LEU A 358 0.44 12.02 -25.77
CA LEU A 358 1.11 11.28 -26.84
C LEU A 358 1.55 12.23 -27.94
N ASP A 359 2.79 12.07 -28.38
CA ASP A 359 3.29 12.66 -29.60
C ASP A 359 2.57 12.03 -30.80
N PRO A 360 1.92 12.81 -31.69
CA PRO A 360 1.12 12.25 -32.77
C PRO A 360 1.91 11.40 -33.77
N ASP A 361 3.18 11.75 -34.00
CA ASP A 361 4.00 11.11 -35.03
C ASP A 361 4.67 9.83 -34.50
N SER A 362 5.24 9.89 -33.30
CA SER A 362 5.97 8.77 -32.70
C SER A 362 5.13 7.91 -31.76
N GLY A 363 3.99 8.41 -31.28
CA GLY A 363 3.17 7.79 -30.24
C GLY A 363 3.87 7.69 -28.87
N ARG A 364 4.99 8.42 -28.68
CA ARG A 364 5.73 8.44 -27.41
C ARG A 364 5.08 9.40 -26.41
N ALA A 365 5.19 9.07 -25.13
CA ALA A 365 4.78 9.96 -24.05
C ALA A 365 5.67 11.22 -23.96
N VAL A 366 5.08 12.39 -24.20
CA VAL A 366 5.73 13.70 -24.17
C VAL A 366 5.08 14.64 -23.17
N THR A 367 5.86 15.55 -22.59
CA THR A 367 5.30 16.64 -21.78
C THR A 367 4.61 17.64 -22.70
N ILE A 368 3.34 17.95 -22.41
CA ILE A 368 2.52 18.89 -23.16
C ILE A 368 2.15 20.10 -22.29
N ALA A 369 2.08 21.29 -22.88
CA ALA A 369 1.62 22.46 -22.14
C ALA A 369 0.10 22.41 -21.87
N LYS A 370 -0.65 21.86 -22.83
CA LYS A 370 -2.11 21.67 -22.83
C LYS A 370 -2.47 20.59 -23.88
N PRO A 371 -3.66 19.99 -23.82
CA PRO A 371 -4.13 19.09 -24.88
C PRO A 371 -4.38 19.83 -26.21
N PRO A 372 -4.45 19.11 -27.35
CA PRO A 372 -4.86 19.66 -28.64
C PRO A 372 -6.24 20.35 -28.58
N GLY A 373 -6.48 21.25 -29.55
CA GLY A 373 -7.75 21.97 -29.67
C GLY A 373 -7.80 23.36 -29.02
N ARG A 374 -8.89 24.08 -29.32
CA ARG A 374 -9.11 25.46 -28.92
C ARG A 374 -9.56 25.56 -27.46
N ARG A 375 -9.10 26.60 -26.76
CA ARG A 375 -9.59 26.96 -25.43
C ARG A 375 -10.97 27.62 -25.51
N VAL A 376 -11.92 27.14 -24.71
CA VAL A 376 -13.28 27.68 -24.63
C VAL A 376 -13.55 28.30 -23.27
N ALA A 377 -14.23 29.45 -23.25
CA ALA A 377 -14.65 30.08 -22.00
C ALA A 377 -15.93 29.42 -21.50
N LEU A 378 -15.98 29.05 -20.22
CA LEU A 378 -17.16 28.46 -19.58
C LEU A 378 -17.67 29.36 -18.45
N ARG A 379 -18.98 29.28 -18.18
CA ARG A 379 -19.62 29.94 -17.03
C ARG A 379 -19.42 29.10 -15.77
N SER A 380 -19.51 29.72 -14.60
CA SER A 380 -19.54 28.99 -13.32
C SER A 380 -20.70 27.99 -13.30
N GLY A 381 -20.46 26.79 -12.78
CA GLY A 381 -21.41 25.68 -12.76
C GLY A 381 -21.46 24.85 -14.05
N ALA A 382 -20.64 25.17 -15.07
CA ALA A 382 -20.55 24.36 -16.28
C ALA A 382 -20.15 22.91 -15.97
N THR A 383 -20.62 21.98 -16.80
CA THR A 383 -20.34 20.54 -16.68
C THR A 383 -19.41 20.06 -17.80
N VAL A 384 -18.40 19.29 -17.43
CA VAL A 384 -17.52 18.51 -18.31
C VAL A 384 -17.89 17.05 -18.16
N ASN A 385 -18.36 16.41 -19.23
CA ASN A 385 -18.52 14.95 -19.24
C ASN A 385 -17.15 14.27 -19.28
N VAL A 386 -17.02 13.21 -18.49
CA VAL A 386 -15.86 12.32 -18.38
C VAL A 386 -16.33 10.93 -18.79
N SER A 387 -15.91 10.52 -19.98
CA SER A 387 -16.30 9.26 -20.61
C SER A 387 -15.40 8.98 -21.81
N ARG A 388 -15.35 7.73 -22.26
CA ARG A 388 -14.61 7.26 -23.43
C ARG A 388 -13.17 7.73 -23.40
N PHE A 389 -12.51 7.57 -22.25
CA PHE A 389 -11.12 7.98 -22.04
C PHE A 389 -10.86 9.45 -22.40
N SER A 390 -11.80 10.36 -22.10
CA SER A 390 -11.66 11.78 -22.41
C SER A 390 -12.35 12.73 -21.42
N PHE A 391 -11.85 13.96 -21.35
CA PHE A 391 -12.59 15.12 -20.84
C PHE A 391 -13.22 15.84 -22.03
N SER A 392 -14.56 15.95 -22.06
CA SER A 392 -15.29 16.57 -23.19
C SER A 392 -14.91 18.03 -23.48
N ARG A 393 -14.22 18.71 -22.55
CA ARG A 393 -13.72 20.08 -22.68
C ARG A 393 -12.22 20.16 -22.30
N PRO A 394 -11.30 19.71 -23.15
CA PRO A 394 -9.89 19.55 -22.76
C PRO A 394 -9.15 20.89 -22.53
N ASN A 395 -9.70 22.02 -22.98
CA ASN A 395 -9.08 23.34 -22.83
C ASN A 395 -10.12 24.40 -22.41
N ILE A 396 -10.05 24.88 -21.16
CA ILE A 396 -11.07 25.74 -20.55
C ILE A 396 -10.47 27.08 -20.11
N ALA A 397 -11.24 28.16 -20.22
CA ALA A 397 -11.01 29.42 -19.51
C ALA A 397 -12.16 29.68 -18.51
N LEU A 398 -11.81 30.00 -17.27
CA LEU A 398 -12.75 30.35 -16.19
C LEU A 398 -12.38 31.70 -15.55
N ARG A 399 -13.36 32.36 -14.95
CA ARG A 399 -13.12 33.49 -14.04
C ARG A 399 -12.78 32.98 -12.64
N LYS A 400 -11.91 33.67 -11.90
CA LYS A 400 -11.66 33.41 -10.47
C LYS A 400 -12.98 33.31 -9.70
N GLY A 401 -13.09 32.30 -8.84
CA GLY A 401 -14.27 32.01 -8.03
C GLY A 401 -15.29 31.10 -8.70
N SER A 402 -15.12 30.76 -9.99
CA SER A 402 -16.01 29.84 -10.71
C SER A 402 -15.91 28.41 -10.18
N SER A 403 -17.02 27.67 -10.23
CA SER A 403 -17.04 26.22 -10.01
C SER A 403 -17.14 25.48 -11.35
N LEU A 404 -16.46 24.35 -11.46
CA LEU A 404 -16.59 23.42 -12.59
C LEU A 404 -17.01 22.05 -12.06
N ARG A 405 -17.92 21.39 -12.76
CA ARG A 405 -18.39 20.04 -12.44
C ARG A 405 -17.90 19.06 -13.50
N TRP A 406 -17.35 17.94 -13.07
CA TRP A 406 -17.10 16.78 -13.93
C TRP A 406 -18.19 15.74 -13.67
N ARG A 407 -18.80 15.22 -14.73
CA ARG A 407 -19.82 14.17 -14.68
C ARG A 407 -19.28 12.90 -15.29
N PHE A 408 -19.29 11.82 -14.52
CA PHE A 408 -18.79 10.50 -14.89
C PHE A 408 -19.96 9.65 -15.38
N ASP A 409 -19.80 9.04 -16.56
CA ASP A 409 -20.81 8.22 -17.21
C ASP A 409 -20.16 7.42 -18.35
N ASP A 410 -19.50 6.30 -18.02
CA ASP A 410 -18.73 5.51 -19.00
C ASP A 410 -18.92 3.99 -18.88
N GLY A 411 -20.15 3.56 -18.62
CA GLY A 411 -20.51 2.13 -18.68
C GLY A 411 -19.78 1.23 -17.67
N GLY A 412 -19.32 1.79 -16.55
CA GLY A 412 -18.57 1.06 -15.52
C GLY A 412 -17.06 1.31 -15.53
N GLU A 413 -16.52 1.88 -16.62
CA GLU A 413 -15.12 2.30 -16.68
C GLU A 413 -14.86 3.41 -15.65
N ILE A 414 -13.81 3.24 -14.85
CA ILE A 414 -13.49 4.18 -13.78
C ILE A 414 -12.57 5.28 -14.29
N HIS A 415 -12.87 6.51 -13.90
CA HIS A 415 -12.04 7.67 -14.19
C HIS A 415 -11.85 8.53 -12.94
N ASN A 416 -10.93 9.47 -13.02
CA ASN A 416 -10.75 10.48 -11.98
C ASN A 416 -10.31 11.81 -12.60
N VAL A 417 -10.43 12.86 -11.79
CA VAL A 417 -9.93 14.20 -12.08
C VAL A 417 -8.79 14.44 -11.10
N THR A 418 -7.57 14.57 -11.60
CA THR A 418 -6.37 14.73 -10.75
C THR A 418 -5.56 15.92 -11.23
N LEU A 419 -5.14 16.79 -10.32
CA LEU A 419 -4.20 17.85 -10.65
C LEU A 419 -2.80 17.26 -10.90
N ALA A 420 -2.23 17.50 -12.08
CA ALA A 420 -0.79 17.32 -12.29
C ALA A 420 -0.03 18.51 -11.70
N SER A 421 -0.42 19.72 -12.10
CA SER A 421 0.23 20.94 -11.60
C SER A 421 -0.69 22.14 -11.67
N GLY A 422 -0.57 23.03 -10.70
CA GLY A 422 -1.33 24.28 -10.66
C GLY A 422 -1.28 24.97 -9.30
N PRO A 423 -2.04 26.06 -9.13
CA PRO A 423 -2.02 26.89 -7.92
C PRO A 423 -2.66 26.27 -6.66
N LEU A 424 -3.48 25.23 -6.79
CA LEU A 424 -4.22 24.61 -5.68
C LEU A 424 -4.47 23.12 -5.98
N GLY A 425 -4.02 22.25 -5.09
CA GLY A 425 -4.17 20.79 -5.12
C GLY A 425 -5.61 20.34 -4.94
N PHE A 426 -6.08 19.50 -5.86
CA PHE A 426 -7.34 18.80 -5.75
C PHE A 426 -7.33 17.53 -6.60
N GLY A 427 -8.13 16.55 -6.20
CA GLY A 427 -8.34 15.34 -6.96
C GLY A 427 -9.63 14.65 -6.52
N SER A 428 -10.34 14.04 -7.47
CA SER A 428 -11.45 13.15 -7.16
C SER A 428 -10.93 11.77 -6.77
N LYS A 429 -11.80 10.99 -6.13
CA LYS A 429 -11.64 9.53 -6.11
C LYS A 429 -11.85 8.95 -7.51
N ASN A 430 -11.60 7.65 -7.66
CA ASN A 430 -12.00 6.90 -8.85
C ASN A 430 -13.53 6.75 -8.89
N LEU A 431 -14.16 7.10 -10.01
CA LEU A 431 -15.61 7.13 -10.18
C LEU A 431 -15.98 6.50 -11.52
N ASP A 432 -16.93 5.56 -11.51
CA ASP A 432 -17.57 5.01 -12.72
C ASP A 432 -18.84 5.79 -13.11
N ARG A 433 -19.41 6.52 -12.15
CA ARG A 433 -20.58 7.41 -12.31
C ARG A 433 -20.61 8.52 -11.27
N GLY A 434 -21.50 9.49 -11.49
CA GLY A 434 -21.75 10.58 -10.54
C GLY A 434 -21.02 11.86 -10.92
N THR A 435 -20.71 12.72 -9.94
CA THR A 435 -20.08 14.01 -10.23
C THR A 435 -19.02 14.40 -9.21
N PHE A 436 -17.99 15.11 -9.67
CA PHE A 436 -17.01 15.82 -8.85
C PHE A 436 -17.10 17.32 -9.15
N THR A 437 -16.96 18.19 -8.17
CA THR A 437 -17.02 19.66 -8.37
C THR A 437 -15.86 20.33 -7.67
N GLN A 438 -15.17 21.23 -8.38
CA GLN A 438 -14.09 22.05 -7.83
C GLN A 438 -14.41 23.53 -8.02
N ARG A 439 -14.18 24.32 -6.97
CA ARG A 439 -14.20 25.78 -7.05
C ARG A 439 -12.79 26.34 -7.24
N PHE A 440 -12.60 27.19 -8.24
CA PHE A 440 -11.30 27.73 -8.62
C PHE A 440 -11.07 29.11 -8.00
N THR A 441 -10.52 29.15 -6.79
CA THR A 441 -10.33 30.39 -6.02
C THR A 441 -9.00 31.09 -6.29
N ARG A 442 -8.01 30.40 -6.87
CA ARG A 442 -6.69 30.94 -7.22
C ARG A 442 -6.54 31.07 -8.75
N THR A 443 -6.01 32.19 -9.21
CA THR A 443 -5.70 32.41 -10.64
C THR A 443 -4.49 31.58 -11.04
N GLY A 444 -4.40 31.25 -12.33
CA GLY A 444 -3.29 30.47 -12.89
C GLY A 444 -3.75 29.37 -13.82
N THR A 445 -2.81 28.50 -14.21
CA THR A 445 -3.08 27.36 -15.08
C THR A 445 -3.10 26.08 -14.25
N TYR A 446 -4.21 25.36 -14.32
CA TYR A 446 -4.40 24.03 -13.76
C TYR A 446 -4.27 23.01 -14.87
N ARG A 447 -3.36 22.07 -14.70
CA ARG A 447 -3.15 20.92 -15.59
C ARG A 447 -3.71 19.70 -14.90
N ILE A 448 -4.64 19.06 -15.56
CA ILE A 448 -5.49 18.01 -15.00
C ILE A 448 -5.38 16.79 -15.90
N PHE A 449 -5.43 15.61 -15.31
CA PHE A 449 -5.39 14.35 -16.03
C PHE A 449 -6.20 13.30 -15.27
N CYS A 450 -6.50 12.18 -15.93
CA CYS A 450 -6.96 10.99 -15.24
C CYS A 450 -5.74 10.12 -14.89
N GLY A 451 -5.59 9.77 -13.61
CA GLY A 451 -4.49 8.94 -13.13
C GLY A 451 -4.46 7.53 -13.72
N LEU A 452 -5.60 7.01 -14.16
CA LEU A 452 -5.68 5.69 -14.81
C LEU A 452 -5.29 5.75 -16.29
N HIS A 453 -5.45 6.92 -16.91
CA HIS A 453 -5.23 7.14 -18.33
C HIS A 453 -4.31 8.35 -18.58
N PRO A 454 -3.10 8.38 -17.99
CA PRO A 454 -2.34 9.61 -17.79
C PRO A 454 -1.72 10.21 -19.07
N VAL A 455 -1.71 9.47 -20.17
CA VAL A 455 -1.25 9.95 -21.49
C VAL A 455 -2.39 10.31 -22.44
N ALA A 456 -3.62 9.85 -22.15
CA ALA A 456 -4.77 9.98 -23.04
C ALA A 456 -5.77 11.03 -22.53
N MET A 457 -6.04 11.04 -21.21
CA MET A 457 -7.02 11.92 -20.58
C MET A 457 -6.34 13.11 -19.95
N THR A 458 -6.32 14.23 -20.66
CA THR A 458 -5.69 15.48 -20.19
C THR A 458 -6.61 16.68 -20.39
N GLU A 459 -6.52 17.65 -19.48
CA GLU A 459 -7.28 18.90 -19.48
C GLU A 459 -6.41 20.07 -18.99
N SER A 460 -6.61 21.26 -19.58
CA SER A 460 -5.96 22.49 -19.16
C SER A 460 -7.01 23.57 -18.87
N ILE A 461 -7.04 24.05 -17.63
CA ILE A 461 -7.93 25.12 -17.19
C ILE A 461 -7.11 26.36 -16.87
N VAL A 462 -7.41 27.48 -17.52
CA VAL A 462 -6.82 28.78 -17.20
C VAL A 462 -7.85 29.61 -16.43
N VAL A 463 -7.50 30.02 -15.22
CA VAL A 463 -8.34 30.82 -14.33
C VAL A 463 -7.78 32.24 -14.28
N ARG A 464 -8.60 33.22 -14.65
CA ARG A 464 -8.24 34.64 -14.69
C ARG A 464 -9.09 35.47 -13.75
#